data_AF-Q8TTI7-F1
#
_entry.id   AF-Q8TTI7-F1
#
_cell.length_a   1.000
_cell.length_b   1.000
_cell.length_c   1.000
_cell.angle_alpha   90.00
_cell.angle_beta   90.00
_cell.angle_gamma   90.00
#
_symmetry.space_group_name_H-M   'P 1'
#
loop_
_entity.id
_entity.type
_entity.pdbx_description
1 polymer ?
#
loop_
_entity_poly.entity_id
_entity_poly.type
_entity_poly.pdbx_seq_one_letter_code
_entity_poly.pdbx_strand_id
1 'polypeptide(L)' 'MVLGHPEYYPKFGFEPMGKWGIKELFGAPAEVFVALELRTGALEGAGGVVEYPEEFNNM' A
#
# COMPACT_ATOMS: atom_id res chain seq x y z
N MET A 1 0.08 1.41 5.12
CA MET A 1 -0.13 0.40 4.07
C MET A 1 -1.01 -0.70 4.61
N VAL A 2 -1.82 -1.33 3.76
CA VAL A 2 -2.58 -2.54 4.07
C VAL A 2 -2.52 -3.50 2.87
N LEU A 3 -2.35 -4.78 3.16
CA LEU A 3 -2.73 -5.89 2.28
C LEU A 3 -4.10 -6.40 2.74
N GLY A 4 -5.14 -6.23 1.93
CA GLY A 4 -6.50 -6.48 2.40
C GLY A 4 -7.54 -6.63 1.31
N HIS A 5 -8.76 -7.00 1.70
CA HIS A 5 -9.83 -7.28 0.74
C HIS A 5 -10.13 -6.06 -0.15
N PRO A 6 -10.20 -6.24 -1.49
CA PRO A 6 -10.25 -5.12 -2.44
C PRO A 6 -11.50 -4.26 -2.29
N GLU A 7 -12.59 -4.82 -1.75
CA GLU A 7 -13.83 -4.06 -1.53
C GLU A 7 -13.98 -3.47 -0.12
N TYR A 8 -13.11 -3.85 0.83
CA TYR A 8 -13.29 -3.44 2.23
C TYR A 8 -12.63 -2.09 2.50
N TYR A 9 -11.35 -1.96 2.19
CA TYR A 9 -10.55 -0.78 2.53
C TYR A 9 -10.87 0.48 1.70
N PRO A 10 -11.28 0.41 0.42
CA PRO A 10 -11.69 1.61 -0.31
C PRO A 10 -12.86 2.37 0.33
N LYS A 11 -13.70 1.71 1.14
CA LYS A 11 -14.79 2.34 1.90
C LYS A 11 -14.29 3.39 2.91
N PHE A 12 -13.02 3.33 3.27
CA PHE A 12 -12.36 4.24 4.22
C PHE A 12 -11.39 5.21 3.55
N GLY A 13 -11.44 5.34 2.21
CA GLY A 13 -10.57 6.24 1.45
C GLY A 13 -9.18 5.71 1.16
N PHE A 14 -8.93 4.41 1.37
CA PHE A 14 -7.70 3.79 0.90
C PHE A 14 -7.69 3.73 -0.63
N GLU A 15 -6.51 3.98 -1.21
CA GLU A 15 -6.28 3.96 -2.65
C GLU A 15 -5.13 3.01 -2.98
N PRO A 16 -5.07 2.47 -4.23
CA PRO A 16 -3.97 1.63 -4.67
C PRO A 16 -2.62 2.32 -4.52
N MET A 17 -1.63 1.64 -3.92
CA MET A 17 -0.33 2.24 -3.63
C MET A 17 0.47 2.66 -4.88
N GLY A 18 0.16 2.02 -6.02
CA GLY A 18 0.72 2.39 -7.31
C GLY A 18 0.48 3.85 -7.71
N LYS A 19 -0.54 4.51 -7.13
CA LYS A 19 -0.80 5.95 -7.32
C LYS A 19 0.41 6.82 -6.96
N TRP A 20 1.21 6.38 -5.98
CA TRP A 20 2.40 7.10 -5.51
C TRP A 20 3.71 6.50 -6.06
N GLY A 21 3.64 5.61 -7.05
CA GLY A 21 4.81 4.90 -7.57
C GLY A 21 5.43 3.91 -6.57
N ILE A 22 4.67 3.53 -5.54
CA ILE A 22 5.07 2.54 -4.54
C ILE A 22 4.72 1.15 -5.07
N LYS A 23 5.72 0.28 -5.09
CA LYS A 23 5.66 -1.07 -5.64
C LYS A 23 5.58 -2.11 -4.53
N GLU A 24 4.91 -3.19 -4.87
CA GLU A 24 4.78 -4.38 -4.04
C GLU A 24 5.93 -5.36 -4.35
N LEU A 25 6.39 -6.11 -3.34
CA LEU A 25 7.57 -6.99 -3.40
C LEU A 25 7.25 -8.44 -3.79
N PHE A 26 6.10 -8.96 -3.37
CA PHE A 26 5.74 -10.37 -3.38
C PHE A 26 4.72 -10.76 -4.47
N GLY A 27 4.46 -9.87 -5.43
CA GLY A 27 3.53 -10.06 -6.53
C GLY A 27 2.05 -9.95 -6.16
N ALA A 28 1.70 -9.31 -5.04
CA ALA A 28 0.30 -9.15 -4.65
C ALA A 28 -0.47 -8.27 -5.66
N PRO A 29 -1.74 -8.58 -5.96
CA PRO A 29 -2.56 -7.74 -6.83
C PRO A 29 -2.65 -6.30 -6.34
N ALA A 30 -2.61 -5.33 -7.26
CA ALA A 30 -2.69 -3.90 -6.90
C ALA A 30 -3.98 -3.55 -6.14
N GLU A 31 -5.06 -4.28 -6.38
CA GLU A 31 -6.37 -4.11 -5.75
C GLU A 31 -6.37 -4.43 -4.25
N VAL A 32 -5.45 -5.29 -3.80
CA VAL A 32 -5.31 -5.64 -2.37
C VAL A 32 -4.19 -4.84 -1.69
N PHE A 33 -3.36 -4.14 -2.46
CA PHE A 33 -2.20 -3.38 -1.98
C PHE A 33 -2.50 -1.87 -1.95
N VAL A 34 -3.02 -1.40 -0.81
CA VAL A 34 -3.62 -0.07 -0.68
C VAL A 34 -3.04 0.75 0.48
N ALA A 35 -3.06 2.07 0.36
CA ALA A 35 -2.65 3.01 1.41
C ALA A 35 -3.63 4.17 1.56
N LEU A 36 -3.57 4.82 2.72
CA LEU A 36 -4.30 6.03 3.05
C LEU A 36 -3.28 7.04 3.57
N GLU A 37 -3.29 8.26 3.03
CA GLU A 37 -2.51 9.35 3.57
C GLU A 37 -3.07 9.79 4.93
N LEU A 38 -2.21 9.86 5.96
CA LEU A 38 -2.62 10.37 7.29
C LEU A 38 -2.62 11.90 7.37
N ARG A 39 -1.89 12.54 6.46
CA ARG A 39 -1.88 13.98 6.22
C ARG A 39 -1.85 14.17 4.73
N THR A 40 -2.59 15.16 4.22
CA THR A 40 -2.61 15.48 2.79
C THR A 40 -1.20 15.63 2.24
N GLY A 41 -0.88 14.89 1.17
CA GLY A 41 0.40 14.94 0.49
C GLY A 41 1.54 14.20 1.20
N ALA A 42 1.26 13.44 2.25
CA ALA A 42 2.28 12.70 3.00
C ALA A 42 3.02 11.64 2.15
N LEU A 43 2.42 11.18 1.05
CA LEU A 43 3.03 10.21 0.14
C LEU A 43 3.56 10.87 -1.16
N GLU A 44 3.54 12.20 -1.26
CA GLU A 44 4.15 12.90 -2.39
C GLU A 44 5.66 12.61 -2.45
N GLY A 45 6.11 12.09 -3.59
CA GLY A 45 7.52 11.73 -3.81
C GLY A 45 8.00 10.46 -3.09
N ALA A 46 7.12 9.73 -2.40
CA ALA A 46 7.49 8.54 -1.61
C ALA A 46 7.76 7.26 -2.42
N GLY A 47 7.66 7.32 -3.76
CA GLY A 47 7.75 6.14 -4.63
C GLY A 47 8.97 5.26 -4.39
N GLY A 48 8.88 3.98 -4.77
CA GLY A 48 9.90 2.99 -4.44
C GLY A 48 9.29 1.65 -4.11
N VAL A 49 9.91 0.93 -3.17
CA VAL A 49 9.49 -0.40 -2.73
C VAL A 49 9.31 -0.37 -1.22
N VAL A 50 8.21 -0.92 -0.71
CA VAL A 50 8.00 -0.97 0.74
C VAL A 50 8.73 -2.15 1.34
N GLU A 51 9.56 -1.89 2.33
CA GLU A 51 10.19 -2.90 3.15
C GLU A 51 9.32 -3.17 4.38
N TYR A 52 9.01 -4.44 4.62
CA TYR A 52 8.26 -4.86 5.80
C TYR A 52 9.21 -5.13 6.97
N PRO A 53 8.75 -4.97 8.22
CA PRO A 53 9.48 -5.44 9.38
C PRO A 53 9.82 -6.94 9.28
N GLU A 54 10.90 -7.38 9.94
CA GLU A 54 11.42 -8.75 9.85
C GLU A 54 10.39 -9.82 10.23
N GLU A 55 9.44 -9.47 11.11
CA GLU A 55 8.33 -10.33 11.53
C GLU A 55 7.43 -10.76 10.35
N PHE A 56 7.49 -10.05 9.22
CA PHE A 56 6.71 -10.28 8.01
C PHE A 56 7.53 -10.94 6.88
N ASN A 57 8.81 -11.28 7.10
CA ASN A 57 9.69 -11.83 6.05
C ASN A 57 9.35 -13.27 5.62
N ASN A 58 8.42 -13.95 6.30
CA ASN A 58 7.99 -15.32 5.97
C ASN A 58 6.59 -15.37 5.30
N MET A 59 6.12 -14.25 4.74
CA MET A 59 4.84 -14.18 4.03
C MET A 59 4.93 -14.62 2.57
#